data_AF-A0A6V7KG57-F1
#
_entry.id   AF-A0A6V7KG57-F1
#
_cell.length_a   1.000
_cell.length_b   1.000
_cell.length_c   1.000
_cell.angle_alpha   90.00
_cell.angle_beta   90.00
_cell.angle_gamma   90.00
#
_symmetry.space_group_name_H-M   'P 1'
#
loop_
_entity.id
_entity.type
_entity.pdbx_description
1 polymer ?
#
loop_
_entity_poly.entity_id
_entity_poly.type
_entity_poly.pdbx_seq_one_letter_code
_entity_poly.pdbx_strand_id
1 'polypeptide(L)'
;GVAVDTSAIPKTPVGFSAGIAGAEMRIKYARNAHEIPADVPIVGIQGFLLEVGENKWYELAAIILEDQKNDVNLQMFTQMTPIPSQIVTVAKEATPEDYPLKSMGLAVSVGASMAANLQV
;
A
#
# COMPACT_ATOMS: atom_id res chain seq x y z
N GLY A 1 11.51 11.13 2.72
CA GLY A 1 10.07 11.43 2.74
C GLY A 1 9.66 11.85 4.14
N VAL A 2 8.45 12.39 4.31
CA VAL A 2 7.88 12.72 5.63
C VAL A 2 7.13 11.51 6.20
N ALA A 3 7.17 11.35 7.53
CA ALA A 3 6.42 10.30 8.20
C ALA A 3 4.95 10.72 8.36
N VAL A 4 4.01 9.83 8.11
CA VAL A 4 2.58 10.11 8.24
C VAL A 4 1.90 9.00 9.04
N ASP A 5 0.78 9.32 9.68
CA ASP A 5 -0.04 8.29 10.28
C ASP A 5 -0.56 7.33 9.20
N THR A 6 -0.43 6.04 9.44
CA THR A 6 -0.88 4.97 8.54
C THR A 6 -1.82 4.00 9.25
N SER A 7 -2.34 4.37 10.42
CA SER A 7 -3.27 3.57 11.21
C SER A 7 -4.56 3.20 10.46
N ALA A 8 -5.00 4.05 9.53
CA ALA A 8 -6.15 3.81 8.66
C ALA A 8 -5.82 3.01 7.38
N ILE A 9 -4.56 2.61 7.18
CA ILE A 9 -4.09 1.84 6.02
C ILE A 9 -3.67 0.45 6.51
N PRO A 10 -4.18 -0.64 5.92
CA PRO A 10 -3.73 -1.97 6.30
C PRO A 10 -2.23 -2.14 6.04
N LYS A 11 -1.57 -2.99 6.84
CA LYS A 11 -0.13 -3.26 6.67
C LYS A 11 0.21 -3.80 5.29
N THR A 12 -0.67 -4.64 4.74
CA THR A 12 -0.65 -5.04 3.32
C THR A 12 -2.04 -4.80 2.73
N PRO A 13 -2.26 -3.69 2.00
CA PRO A 13 -3.49 -3.52 1.22
C PRO A 13 -3.64 -4.61 0.16
N VAL A 14 -4.87 -4.99 -0.15
CA VAL A 14 -5.18 -6.01 -1.16
C VAL A 14 -6.07 -5.41 -2.25
N GLY A 15 -5.62 -5.51 -3.50
CA GLY A 15 -6.29 -4.98 -4.68
C GLY A 15 -5.98 -3.50 -4.96
N PHE A 16 -6.27 -3.09 -6.21
CA PHE A 16 -5.99 -1.74 -6.70
C PHE A 16 -6.65 -0.65 -5.87
N SER A 17 -7.94 -0.79 -5.52
CA SER A 17 -8.65 0.24 -4.77
C SER A 17 -8.00 0.54 -3.42
N ALA A 18 -7.59 -0.49 -2.67
CA ALA A 18 -6.96 -0.30 -1.37
C ALA A 18 -5.53 0.29 -1.51
N GLY A 19 -4.78 -0.12 -2.55
CA GLY A 19 -3.48 0.44 -2.86
C GLY A 19 -3.53 1.93 -3.22
N ILE A 20 -4.44 2.31 -4.12
CA ILE A 20 -4.66 3.71 -4.54
C ILE A 20 -5.09 4.55 -3.33
N ALA A 21 -6.12 4.12 -2.61
CA ALA A 21 -6.61 4.83 -1.43
C ALA A 21 -5.52 5.02 -0.37
N GLY A 22 -4.64 4.04 -0.17
CA GLY A 22 -3.49 4.18 0.72
C GLY A 22 -2.48 5.24 0.26
N ALA A 23 -2.19 5.33 -1.05
CA ALA A 23 -1.32 6.36 -1.59
C ALA A 23 -1.93 7.77 -1.45
N GLU A 24 -3.23 7.92 -1.73
CA GLU A 24 -3.98 9.17 -1.55
C GLU A 24 -4.02 9.60 -0.08
N MET A 25 -4.31 8.66 0.84
CA MET A 25 -4.29 8.91 2.28
C MET A 25 -2.93 9.40 2.75
N ARG A 26 -1.82 8.84 2.22
CA ARG A 26 -0.47 9.32 2.55
C ARG A 26 -0.24 10.76 2.11
N ILE A 27 -0.70 11.15 0.92
CA ILE A 27 -0.63 12.54 0.45
C ILE A 27 -1.42 13.45 1.39
N LYS A 28 -2.68 13.09 1.67
CA LYS A 28 -3.57 13.83 2.57
C LYS A 28 -2.96 14.02 3.95
N TYR A 29 -2.44 12.94 4.55
CA TYR A 29 -1.84 13.00 5.88
C TYR A 29 -0.50 13.75 5.89
N ALA A 30 0.31 13.65 4.83
CA ALA A 30 1.54 14.43 4.70
C ALA A 30 1.24 15.92 4.68
N ARG A 31 0.28 16.33 3.82
CA ARG A 31 -0.14 17.72 3.68
C ARG A 31 -0.66 18.29 5.00
N ASN A 32 -1.52 17.53 5.71
CA ASN A 32 -2.12 17.96 6.97
C ASN A 32 -1.11 18.00 8.13
N ALA A 33 -0.26 16.98 8.28
CA ALA A 33 0.63 16.87 9.44
C ALA A 33 1.83 17.83 9.38
N HIS A 34 2.22 18.29 8.19
CA HIS A 34 3.39 19.15 7.99
C HIS A 34 3.05 20.50 7.36
N GLU A 35 1.75 20.84 7.30
CA GLU A 35 1.25 22.10 6.73
C GLU A 35 1.86 22.41 5.35
N ILE A 36 2.02 21.38 4.50
CA ILE A 36 2.71 21.50 3.22
C ILE A 36 1.87 22.39 2.30
N PRO A 37 2.43 23.51 1.79
CA PRO A 37 1.70 24.41 0.90
C PRO A 37 1.15 23.73 -0.36
N ALA A 38 0.04 24.26 -0.88
CA ALA A 38 -0.60 23.74 -2.10
C ALA A 38 0.31 23.77 -3.33
N ASP A 39 1.28 24.68 -3.36
CA ASP A 39 2.22 24.86 -4.46
C ASP A 39 3.43 23.92 -4.41
N VAL A 40 3.50 23.05 -3.40
CA VAL A 40 4.50 21.98 -3.30
C VAL A 40 3.88 20.67 -3.80
N PRO A 41 4.41 20.07 -4.88
CA PRO A 41 3.98 18.74 -5.33
C PRO A 41 4.28 17.67 -4.28
N ILE A 42 3.34 16.74 -4.08
CA ILE A 42 3.51 15.62 -3.14
C ILE A 42 3.37 14.32 -3.89
N VAL A 43 4.24 13.35 -3.56
CA VAL A 43 4.16 11.99 -4.07
C VAL A 43 3.78 11.03 -2.95
N GLY A 44 2.65 10.34 -3.12
CA GLY A 44 2.22 9.22 -2.30
C GLY A 44 2.62 7.90 -2.93
N ILE A 45 3.21 7.01 -2.14
CA ILE A 45 3.58 5.66 -2.60
C ILE A 45 2.99 4.64 -1.63
N GLN A 46 2.26 3.66 -2.15
CA GLN A 46 1.69 2.58 -1.37
C GLN A 46 1.83 1.24 -2.08
N GLY A 47 2.57 0.32 -1.46
CA GLY A 47 2.61 -1.09 -1.85
C GLY A 47 1.27 -1.79 -1.57
N PHE A 48 0.88 -2.72 -2.43
CA PHE A 48 -0.32 -3.54 -2.26
C PHE A 48 -0.13 -4.90 -2.95
N LEU A 49 -0.91 -5.87 -2.49
CA LEU A 49 -0.94 -7.22 -3.01
C LEU A 49 -2.11 -7.39 -3.99
N LEU A 50 -1.89 -8.10 -5.10
CA LEU A 50 -2.88 -8.35 -6.13
C LEU A 50 -2.91 -9.82 -6.53
N GLU A 51 -4.10 -10.41 -6.61
CA GLU A 51 -4.33 -11.71 -7.24
C GLU A 51 -4.77 -11.49 -8.68
N VAL A 52 -3.99 -11.98 -9.64
CA VAL A 52 -4.30 -11.84 -11.08
C VAL A 52 -4.95 -13.11 -11.66
N GLY A 53 -4.77 -14.24 -10.97
CA GLY A 53 -5.42 -15.51 -11.27
C GLY A 53 -5.32 -16.42 -10.06
N GLU A 54 -5.94 -17.60 -10.13
CA GLU A 54 -5.99 -18.53 -9.01
C GLU A 54 -4.59 -18.81 -8.45
N ASN A 55 -4.35 -18.42 -7.19
CA ASN A 55 -3.07 -18.57 -6.49
C ASN A 55 -1.89 -17.85 -7.15
N LYS A 56 -2.13 -16.89 -8.06
CA LYS A 56 -1.10 -16.07 -8.71
C LYS A 56 -1.10 -14.67 -8.13
N TRP A 57 -0.22 -14.48 -7.16
CA TRP A 57 -0.10 -13.25 -6.37
C TRP A 57 1.09 -12.42 -6.80
N TYR A 58 0.90 -11.11 -6.76
CA TYR A 58 1.92 -10.12 -7.12
C TYR A 58 1.87 -8.95 -6.14
N GLU A 59 3.04 -8.41 -5.83
CA GLU A 59 3.17 -7.11 -5.18
C GLU A 59 3.37 -6.03 -6.24
N LEU A 60 2.68 -4.91 -6.06
CA LEU A 60 2.84 -3.68 -6.83
C LEU A 60 2.84 -2.50 -5.85
N ALA A 61 3.27 -1.32 -6.30
CA ALA A 61 2.98 -0.08 -5.61
C ALA A 61 2.22 0.90 -6.50
N ALA A 62 1.20 1.54 -5.93
CA ALA A 62 0.58 2.73 -6.50
C ALA A 62 1.45 3.94 -6.17
N ILE A 63 1.78 4.73 -7.18
CA ILE A 63 2.52 5.99 -7.07
C ILE A 63 1.61 7.09 -7.60
N ILE A 64 1.27 8.04 -6.74
CA ILE A 64 0.40 9.17 -7.06
C ILE A 64 1.19 10.44 -6.83
N LEU A 65 1.26 11.30 -7.85
CA LEU A 65 1.78 12.66 -7.74
C LEU A 65 0.61 13.63 -7.82
N GLU A 66 0.55 14.54 -6.85
CA GLU A 66 -0.41 15.64 -6.81
C GLU A 66 0.33 16.98 -6.79
N ASP A 67 0.16 17.76 -7.87
CA ASP A 67 0.63 19.14 -8.00
C ASP A 67 -0.58 20.04 -8.23
N GLN A 68 -1.06 20.65 -7.14
CA GLN A 68 -2.27 21.49 -7.16
C GLN A 68 -2.04 22.82 -7.88
N LYS A 69 -0.80 23.31 -7.94
CA LYS A 69 -0.47 24.59 -8.61
C LYS A 69 -0.60 24.48 -10.12
N ASN A 70 -0.15 23.37 -10.68
CA ASN A 70 -0.16 23.14 -12.11
C ASN A 70 -1.36 22.28 -12.59
N ASP A 71 -2.27 21.92 -11.68
CA ASP A 71 -3.41 21.02 -11.95
C ASP A 71 -2.96 19.68 -12.56
N VAL A 72 -1.88 19.12 -12.02
CA VAL A 72 -1.32 17.85 -12.48
C VAL A 72 -1.58 16.77 -11.43
N ASN A 73 -2.30 15.73 -11.85
CA ASN A 73 -2.44 14.49 -11.10
C ASN A 73 -1.94 13.33 -11.97
N LEU A 74 -0.93 12.61 -11.48
CA LEU A 74 -0.39 11.43 -12.15
C LEU A 74 -0.54 10.21 -11.26
N GLN A 75 -1.06 9.14 -11.82
CA GLN A 75 -1.14 7.84 -11.17
C GLN A 75 -0.40 6.80 -12.02
N MET A 76 0.53 6.09 -11.40
CA MET A 76 1.27 5.00 -12.04
C MET A 76 1.41 3.81 -11.09
N PHE A 77 1.74 2.66 -11.66
CA PHE A 77 1.98 1.43 -10.92
C PHE A 77 3.37 0.90 -11.22
N THR A 78 4.05 0.36 -10.22
CA THR A 78 5.32 -0.33 -10.42
C THR A 78 5.13 -1.64 -11.19
N GLN A 79 6.24 -2.19 -11.68
CA GLN A 79 6.26 -3.55 -12.20
C GLN A 79 5.76 -4.55 -11.14
N MET A 80 5.01 -5.54 -11.60
CA MET A 80 4.52 -6.65 -10.78
C MET A 80 5.67 -7.56 -10.34
N THR A 81 5.82 -7.75 -9.02
CA THR A 81 6.76 -8.70 -8.44
C THR A 81 6.02 -9.94 -7.96
N PRO A 82 6.30 -11.14 -8.47
CA PRO A 82 5.57 -12.34 -8.08
C PRO A 82 5.80 -12.69 -6.60
N ILE A 83 4.73 -13.04 -5.90
CA ILE A 83 4.74 -13.46 -4.50
C ILE A 83 4.26 -14.91 -4.41
N PRO A 84 5.00 -15.82 -3.74
CA PRO A 84 4.55 -17.19 -3.54
C PRO A 84 3.23 -17.24 -2.76
N SER A 85 2.27 -18.04 -3.22
CA SER A 85 0.94 -18.15 -2.62
C SER A 85 0.98 -18.64 -1.17
N GLN A 86 1.98 -19.43 -0.79
CA GLN A 86 2.21 -19.89 0.57
C GLN A 86 2.43 -18.72 1.53
N ILE A 87 3.20 -17.70 1.10
CA ILE A 87 3.44 -16.50 1.91
C ILE A 87 2.15 -15.71 2.11
N VAL A 88 1.34 -15.58 1.05
CA VAL A 88 0.04 -14.91 1.13
C VAL A 88 -0.91 -15.68 2.05
N THR A 89 -0.89 -17.00 2.00
CA THR A 89 -1.69 -17.86 2.88
C THR A 89 -1.32 -17.66 4.34
N VAL A 90 -0.02 -17.72 4.67
CA VAL A 90 0.48 -17.42 6.02
C VAL A 90 0.07 -16.02 6.47
N ALA A 91 0.15 -15.02 5.59
CA ALA A 91 -0.26 -13.65 5.91
C ALA A 91 -1.78 -13.50 6.15
N LYS A 92 -2.59 -14.27 5.42
CA LYS A 92 -4.04 -14.34 5.63
C LYS A 92 -4.37 -15.02 6.96
N GLU A 93 -3.73 -16.14 7.27
CA GLU A 93 -3.90 -16.86 8.55
C GLU A 93 -3.46 -16.03 9.76
N ALA A 94 -2.42 -15.22 9.60
CA ALA A 94 -1.94 -14.30 10.63
C ALA A 94 -2.80 -13.02 10.75
N THR A 95 -3.81 -12.82 9.90
CA THR A 95 -4.73 -11.68 9.98
C THR A 95 -5.96 -12.05 10.82
N PRO A 96 -6.18 -11.42 11.99
CA PRO A 96 -7.32 -11.73 12.84
C PRO A 96 -8.66 -11.58 12.14
N GLU A 97 -9.65 -12.40 12.52
CA GLU A 97 -11.00 -12.32 11.97
C GLU A 97 -11.68 -10.98 12.25
N ASP A 98 -11.41 -10.39 13.41
CA ASP A 98 -11.93 -9.10 13.87
C ASP A 98 -11.07 -7.90 13.47
N TYR A 99 -10.09 -8.08 12.59
CA TYR A 99 -9.22 -6.99 12.15
C TYR A 99 -10.04 -5.87 11.46
N PRO A 100 -10.02 -4.62 11.96
CA PRO A 100 -10.91 -3.56 11.47
C PRO A 100 -10.77 -3.22 9.98
N LEU A 101 -9.59 -3.43 9.39
CA LEU A 101 -9.30 -3.11 7.99
C LEU A 101 -9.30 -4.35 7.09
N LYS A 102 -9.88 -5.47 7.54
CA LYS A 102 -9.87 -6.76 6.81
C LYS A 102 -10.48 -6.67 5.42
N SER A 103 -11.45 -5.79 5.20
CA SER A 103 -12.05 -5.55 3.88
C SER A 103 -11.10 -4.87 2.88
N MET A 104 -10.06 -4.19 3.38
CA MET A 104 -9.07 -3.47 2.56
C MET A 104 -7.72 -4.19 2.48
N GLY A 105 -7.45 -5.15 3.37
CA GLY A 105 -6.21 -5.91 3.31
C GLY A 105 -5.87 -6.69 4.57
N LEU A 106 -4.59 -7.02 4.71
CA LEU A 106 -4.04 -7.89 5.75
C LEU A 106 -3.42 -7.08 6.90
N ALA A 107 -3.44 -7.67 8.10
CA ALA A 107 -2.89 -7.06 9.31
C ALA A 107 -1.35 -7.16 9.39
N VAL A 108 -0.74 -8.02 8.57
CA VAL A 108 0.71 -8.26 8.55
C VAL A 108 1.33 -7.82 7.24
N SER A 109 2.66 -7.61 7.25
CA SER A 109 3.43 -7.28 6.05
C SER A 109 3.86 -8.56 5.32
N VAL A 110 3.50 -8.67 4.04
CA VAL A 110 3.94 -9.80 3.19
C VAL A 110 5.46 -9.82 3.06
N GLY A 111 6.12 -8.66 2.91
CA GLY A 111 7.58 -8.57 2.83
C GLY A 111 8.28 -9.08 4.11
N ALA A 112 7.74 -8.78 5.29
CA ALA A 112 8.25 -9.31 6.55
C ALA A 112 8.07 -10.84 6.63
N SER A 113 6.92 -11.36 6.17
CA SER A 113 6.69 -12.80 6.08
C SER A 113 7.65 -13.48 5.10
N MET A 114 8.01 -12.83 4.00
CA MET A 114 9.02 -13.36 3.06
C MET A 114 10.41 -13.41 3.68
N ALA A 115 10.85 -12.33 4.35
CA ALA A 115 12.17 -12.28 5.00
C ALA A 115 12.33 -13.41 6.03
N ALA A 116 11.31 -13.61 6.87
CA ALA A 116 11.30 -14.70 7.85
C ALA A 116 11.40 -16.09 7.19
N ASN A 117 10.76 -16.31 6.04
CA ASN A 117 10.83 -17.58 5.31
C ASN A 117 12.16 -17.78 4.56
N LEU A 118 12.85 -16.70 4.19
CA LEU A 118 14.14 -16.75 3.49
C LEU A 118 15.34 -16.86 4.43
N GLN A 119 15.14 -16.84 5.76
CA GLN A 119 16.21 -16.86 6.78
C GLN A 119 17.28 -15.77 6.59
N VAL A 120 16.88 -14.60 6.09
CA VAL A 120 17.75 -13.41 5.91
C VAL A 120 17.26 -12.23 6.71
#